data_AF-C6W0D5-F1
#
_entry.id   AF-C6W0D5-F1
#
_cell.length_a   1.000
_cell.length_b   1.000
_cell.length_c   1.000
_cell.angle_alpha   90.00
_cell.angle_beta   90.00
_cell.angle_gamma   90.00
#
_symmetry.space_group_name_H-M   'P 1'
#
loop_
_entity.id
_entity.type
_entity.pdbx_description
1 polymer ?
#
loop_
_entity_poly.entity_id
_entity_poly.type
_entity_poly.pdbx_seq_one_letter_code
_entity_poly.pdbx_strand_id
1 'polypeptide(L)'
;MKTFTAIVVLCLLGSPAFSQPVQANSKAAGSLRQRSRVSIRVLDKFSLRPVRATIMLVGNHPGRQVAPRFENGIYQFRMSAGDTSVISIHASGYEMLSEAVAGRDLHATKIFYLTPIENSTERAREPVIEQNIPVLEDDIRATLHFPQSESDILPESGYELEILAGYLVRNAGSRIELMGHTDDVGDPFKNLLLSFDRVDEVRKYLVSKHIETTRIRGKGFGSDLPVAPNDCEANRRLNRRVEIRIVP
;
A
#
# COMPACT_ATOMS: atom_id res chain seq x y z
N MET A 1 98.10 2.71 -15.33
CA MET A 1 98.82 2.83 -14.04
C MET A 1 97.95 3.61 -13.07
N LYS A 2 97.76 3.05 -11.86
CA LYS A 2 97.17 3.60 -10.62
C LYS A 2 95.65 3.84 -10.63
N THR A 3 94.78 2.94 -10.14
CA THR A 3 94.50 2.44 -8.76
C THR A 3 93.55 3.28 -7.89
N PHE A 4 92.43 2.63 -7.50
CA PHE A 4 91.75 2.63 -6.18
C PHE A 4 90.95 3.90 -5.77
N THR A 5 89.74 3.88 -5.17
CA THR A 5 88.95 2.89 -4.40
C THR A 5 87.45 3.27 -4.41
N ALA A 6 86.59 2.26 -4.30
CA ALA A 6 85.12 2.33 -4.23
C ALA A 6 84.57 2.82 -2.87
N ILE A 7 83.37 3.43 -2.88
CA ILE A 7 82.34 3.20 -1.87
C ILE A 7 80.98 3.07 -2.58
N VAL A 8 80.33 1.94 -2.34
CA VAL A 8 78.96 1.59 -2.71
C VAL A 8 78.01 2.12 -1.63
N VAL A 9 76.94 2.83 -1.98
CA VAL A 9 75.60 2.63 -1.39
C VAL A 9 74.54 2.88 -2.46
N LEU A 10 73.53 2.02 -2.39
CA LEU A 10 72.52 1.62 -3.35
C LEU A 10 71.17 2.32 -3.05
N CYS A 11 70.32 2.44 -4.09
CA CYS A 11 68.85 2.58 -4.03
C CYS A 11 68.26 3.92 -3.55
N LEU A 12 67.17 4.49 -4.09
CA LEU A 12 66.22 4.14 -5.15
C LEU A 12 65.46 5.44 -5.54
N LEU A 13 65.34 5.65 -6.86
CA LEU A 13 64.17 6.14 -7.61
C LEU A 13 63.15 7.10 -6.97
N GLY A 14 62.90 8.21 -7.68
CA GLY A 14 61.53 8.63 -7.97
C GLY A 14 61.08 10.04 -7.56
N SER A 15 61.50 11.03 -8.34
CA SER A 15 60.73 12.15 -8.94
C SER A 15 59.75 13.04 -8.13
N PRO A 16 59.57 14.30 -8.57
CA PRO A 16 59.21 15.42 -7.69
C PRO A 16 57.70 15.65 -7.54
N ALA A 17 57.39 16.33 -6.44
CA ALA A 17 56.08 16.82 -6.05
C ALA A 17 55.40 17.64 -7.17
N PHE A 18 54.26 17.13 -7.64
CA PHE A 18 53.28 17.85 -8.45
C PHE A 18 52.06 18.15 -7.58
N SER A 19 51.68 19.43 -7.55
CA SER A 19 50.55 19.97 -6.80
C SER A 19 49.23 19.25 -7.14
N GLN A 20 48.55 18.71 -6.13
CA GLN A 20 47.15 18.30 -6.25
C GLN A 20 46.22 19.49 -6.01
N PRO A 21 45.13 19.65 -6.79
CA PRO A 21 44.09 20.61 -6.48
C PRO A 21 43.30 20.16 -5.25
N VAL A 22 42.96 21.13 -4.40
CA VAL A 22 42.07 20.98 -3.25
C VAL A 22 40.74 20.41 -3.72
N GLN A 23 40.52 19.11 -3.49
CA GLN A 23 39.21 18.50 -3.61
C GLN A 23 38.33 19.01 -2.47
N ALA A 24 37.39 19.88 -2.81
CA ALA A 24 36.27 20.22 -1.95
C ALA A 24 35.52 18.93 -1.58
N ASN A 25 35.63 18.56 -0.31
CA ASN A 25 35.03 17.36 0.25
C ASN A 25 33.50 17.59 0.40
N SER A 26 32.74 17.37 -0.68
CA SER A 26 31.27 17.30 -0.63
C SER A 26 30.82 15.84 -0.57
N LYS A 27 30.98 15.21 0.61
CA LYS A 27 30.33 13.94 0.91
C LYS A 27 29.48 14.05 2.18
N ALA A 28 28.34 14.69 2.01
CA ALA A 28 27.12 14.41 2.77
C ALA A 28 25.93 14.42 1.81
N ALA A 29 25.99 13.60 0.76
CA ALA A 29 24.80 13.24 0.01
C ALA A 29 24.02 12.23 0.86
N GLY A 30 23.22 12.73 1.80
CA GLY A 30 22.18 11.93 2.41
C GLY A 30 21.32 11.38 1.27
N SER A 31 21.21 10.06 1.17
CA SER A 31 20.21 9.46 0.27
C SER A 31 18.89 10.11 0.63
N LEU A 32 18.28 10.84 -0.30
CA LEU A 32 16.91 11.32 -0.14
C LEU A 32 16.07 10.07 0.13
N ARG A 33 15.73 9.82 1.40
CA ARG A 33 14.77 8.79 1.78
C ARG A 33 13.48 9.22 1.11
N GLN A 34 13.18 8.65 -0.05
CA GLN A 34 11.95 8.90 -0.76
C GLN A 34 10.81 8.54 0.19
N ARG A 35 10.07 9.56 0.61
CA ARG A 35 8.94 9.41 1.52
C ARG A 35 7.69 9.21 0.68
N SER A 36 7.08 8.03 0.80
CA SER A 36 5.81 7.76 0.14
C SER A 36 4.68 8.46 0.90
N ARG A 37 3.73 9.04 0.17
CA ARG A 37 2.47 9.52 0.75
C ARG A 37 1.61 8.29 0.98
N VAL A 38 1.25 8.04 2.23
CA VAL A 38 0.37 6.95 2.61
C VAL A 38 -1.02 7.54 2.83
N SER A 39 -2.01 6.89 2.22
CA SER A 39 -3.43 7.14 2.45
C SER A 39 -3.99 6.00 3.30
N ILE A 40 -4.78 6.34 4.32
CA ILE A 40 -5.50 5.39 5.15
C ILE A 40 -6.98 5.69 5.05
N ARG A 41 -7.79 4.66 4.88
CA ARG A 41 -9.23 4.73 5.05
C ARG A 41 -9.62 3.89 6.26
N VAL A 42 -10.46 4.44 7.13
CA VAL A 42 -10.96 3.73 8.31
C VAL A 42 -12.44 3.51 8.11
N LEU A 43 -12.87 2.26 8.10
CA LEU A 43 -14.26 1.86 7.87
C LEU A 43 -14.79 1.08 9.07
N ASP A 44 -16.08 1.19 9.31
CA ASP A 44 -16.79 0.27 10.20
C ASP A 44 -16.82 -1.11 9.54
N LYS A 45 -16.43 -2.15 10.28
CA LYS A 45 -16.26 -3.52 9.77
C LYS A 45 -17.53 -4.11 9.16
N PHE A 46 -18.71 -3.66 9.57
CA PHE A 46 -19.97 -4.28 9.18
C PHE A 46 -20.76 -3.49 8.14
N SER A 47 -20.81 -2.18 8.31
CA SER A 47 -21.52 -1.24 7.43
C SER A 47 -20.64 -0.69 6.31
N LEU A 48 -19.31 -0.85 6.41
CA LEU A 48 -18.31 -0.30 5.49
C LEU A 48 -18.39 1.23 5.34
N ARG A 49 -19.06 1.91 6.28
CA ARG A 49 -19.14 3.38 6.32
C ARG A 49 -17.84 3.96 6.87
N PRO A 50 -17.39 5.13 6.39
CA PRO A 50 -16.22 5.82 6.94
C PRO A 50 -16.38 6.11 8.44
N VAL A 51 -15.34 5.84 9.21
CA VAL A 51 -15.28 6.15 10.65
C VAL A 51 -14.26 7.25 10.91
N ARG A 52 -14.70 8.28 11.63
CA ARG A 52 -13.78 9.31 12.15
C ARG A 52 -13.03 8.73 13.35
N ALA A 53 -11.70 8.73 13.28
CA ALA A 53 -10.80 8.07 14.19
C ALA A 53 -9.57 8.93 14.46
N THR A 54 -8.99 8.75 15.64
CA THR A 54 -7.67 9.26 16.00
C THR A 54 -6.64 8.21 15.61
N ILE A 55 -5.69 8.58 14.75
CA ILE A 55 -4.60 7.72 14.32
C ILE A 55 -3.30 8.17 14.99
N MET A 56 -2.63 7.24 15.63
CA MET A 56 -1.31 7.41 16.21
C MET A 56 -0.30 6.53 15.47
N LEU A 57 0.82 7.11 15.05
CA LEU A 57 1.94 6.37 14.47
C LEU A 57 3.10 6.37 15.48
N VAL A 58 3.51 5.18 15.91
CA VAL A 58 4.65 4.98 16.80
C VAL A 58 5.72 4.21 16.04
N GLY A 59 6.78 4.89 15.61
CA GLY A 59 7.89 4.30 14.85
C GLY A 59 9.20 4.25 15.62
N ASN A 60 10.22 3.61 15.02
CA ASN A 60 11.60 3.53 15.55
C ASN A 60 12.36 4.88 15.58
N HIS A 61 11.71 5.98 15.21
CA HIS A 61 12.15 7.33 15.52
C HIS A 61 11.14 7.96 16.51
N PRO A 62 11.43 7.96 17.82
CA PRO A 62 10.53 8.47 18.83
C PRO A 62 10.46 10.00 18.69
N GLY A 63 9.28 10.54 18.39
CA GLY A 63 9.05 11.99 18.56
C GLY A 63 8.22 12.70 17.50
N ARG A 64 7.69 12.04 16.46
CA ARG A 64 6.80 12.71 15.50
C ARG A 64 5.42 12.08 15.48
N GLN A 65 4.56 12.52 16.40
CA GLN A 65 3.13 12.32 16.31
C GLN A 65 2.65 13.04 15.04
N VAL A 66 2.27 12.28 14.02
CA VAL A 66 1.64 12.83 12.82
C VAL A 66 0.15 12.71 13.03
N ALA A 67 -0.50 13.80 13.44
CA ALA A 67 -1.95 13.88 13.34
C ALA A 67 -2.30 13.93 11.85
N PRO A 68 -2.90 12.87 11.27
CA PRO A 68 -3.24 12.90 9.86
C PRO A 68 -4.36 13.91 9.64
N ARG A 69 -4.30 14.64 8.52
CA ARG A 69 -5.45 15.44 8.09
C ARG A 69 -6.55 14.47 7.66
N PHE A 70 -7.74 14.62 8.24
CA PHE A 70 -8.94 13.91 7.82
C PHE A 70 -9.67 14.77 6.79
N GLU A 71 -9.69 14.32 5.53
CA GLU A 71 -10.36 15.01 4.43
C GLU A 71 -10.97 13.93 3.52
N ASN A 72 -12.27 14.06 3.19
CA ASN A 72 -13.00 13.13 2.30
C ASN A 72 -12.86 11.65 2.69
N GLY A 73 -12.92 11.32 3.99
CA GLY A 73 -12.87 9.94 4.47
C GLY A 73 -11.49 9.27 4.41
N ILE A 74 -10.42 10.02 4.11
CA ILE A 74 -9.05 9.51 4.01
C ILE A 74 -8.12 10.29 4.95
N TYR A 75 -7.27 9.56 5.65
CA TYR A 75 -6.17 10.07 6.47
C TYR A 75 -4.87 10.00 5.68
N GLN A 76 -4.07 11.05 5.70
CA GLN A 76 -2.81 11.06 4.94
C GLN A 76 -1.60 11.41 5.81
N PHE A 77 -0.51 10.67 5.61
CA PHE A 77 0.78 10.91 6.24
C PHE A 77 1.92 10.53 5.30
N ARG A 78 3.16 10.80 5.71
CA ARG A 78 4.37 10.44 4.97
C ARG A 78 5.21 9.47 5.78
N MET A 79 5.66 8.39 5.14
CA MET A 79 6.54 7.40 5.74
C MET A 79 7.67 7.06 4.77
N SER A 80 8.90 6.85 5.27
CA SER A 80 10.00 6.43 4.40
C SER A 80 9.91 4.93 4.17
N ALA A 81 10.33 4.43 2.99
CA ALA A 81 10.24 3.00 2.66
C ALA A 81 10.97 2.08 3.67
N GLY A 82 12.05 2.56 4.31
CA GLY A 82 12.78 1.83 5.33
C GLY A 82 12.22 1.93 6.75
N ASP A 83 11.15 2.71 6.97
CA ASP A 83 10.60 2.91 8.30
C ASP A 83 9.55 1.80 8.60
N THR A 84 9.61 1.25 9.81
CA THR A 84 8.53 0.45 10.39
C THR A 84 7.86 1.23 11.51
N SER A 85 6.54 1.14 11.61
CA SER A 85 5.75 1.83 12.62
C SER A 85 4.58 0.97 13.05
N VAL A 86 4.12 1.15 14.29
CA VAL A 86 2.82 0.67 14.74
C VAL A 86 1.82 1.78 14.51
N ILE A 87 0.77 1.49 13.74
CA ILE A 87 -0.40 2.35 13.63
C ILE A 87 -1.38 1.89 14.70
N SER A 88 -1.78 2.80 15.59
CA SER A 88 -2.88 2.61 16.53
C SER A 88 -4.03 3.51 16.13
N ILE A 89 -5.21 2.92 15.92
CA ILE A 89 -6.43 3.58 15.49
C ILE A 89 -7.45 3.47 16.63
N HIS A 90 -7.94 4.62 17.07
CA HIS A 90 -8.94 4.73 18.13
C HIS A 90 -10.14 5.55 17.65
N ALA A 91 -11.34 5.02 17.85
CA ALA A 91 -12.60 5.74 17.64
C ALA A 91 -13.57 5.39 18.77
N SER A 92 -14.38 6.37 19.20
CA SER A 92 -15.40 6.13 20.23
C SER A 92 -16.39 5.06 19.76
N GLY A 93 -16.72 4.10 20.62
CA GLY A 93 -17.61 2.99 20.29
C GLY A 93 -16.97 1.83 19.51
N TYR A 94 -15.66 1.88 19.24
CA TYR A 94 -14.93 0.83 18.52
C TYR A 94 -13.77 0.26 19.32
N GLU A 95 -13.45 -1.00 19.07
CA GLU A 95 -12.23 -1.64 19.56
C GLU A 95 -11.01 -0.93 18.97
N MET A 96 -10.00 -0.68 19.82
CA MET A 96 -8.74 -0.11 19.34
C MET A 96 -8.02 -1.12 18.45
N LEU A 97 -7.68 -0.69 17.24
CA LEU A 97 -6.90 -1.49 16.30
C LEU A 97 -5.44 -1.05 16.33
N SER A 98 -4.50 -1.99 16.47
CA SER A 98 -3.07 -1.72 16.36
C SER A 98 -2.41 -2.71 15.41
N GLU A 99 -1.68 -2.19 14.41
CA GLU A 99 -1.01 -3.01 13.39
C GLU A 99 0.40 -2.46 13.10
N ALA A 100 1.37 -3.36 12.96
CA ALA A 100 2.68 -3.01 12.46
C ALA A 100 2.63 -2.82 10.94
N VAL A 101 3.16 -1.70 10.46
CA VAL A 101 3.25 -1.37 9.04
C VAL A 101 4.67 -0.99 8.66
N ALA A 102 5.12 -1.45 7.48
CA ALA A 102 6.38 -1.02 6.90
C ALA A 102 6.12 -0.06 5.73
N GLY A 103 6.95 0.98 5.59
CA GLY A 103 6.77 1.99 4.53
C GLY A 103 6.94 1.43 3.13
N ARG A 104 7.70 0.34 3.03
CA ARG A 104 7.86 -0.46 1.82
C ARG A 104 6.63 -1.29 1.44
N ASP A 105 5.58 -1.34 2.26
CA ASP A 105 4.33 -2.05 1.97
C ASP A 105 3.17 -1.05 1.76
N LEU A 106 3.42 0.24 1.93
CA LEU A 106 2.44 1.31 1.86
C LEU A 106 2.63 2.13 0.59
N HIS A 107 1.94 1.70 -0.47
CA HIS A 107 2.01 2.35 -1.79
C HIS A 107 0.65 2.83 -2.31
N ALA A 108 -0.45 2.43 -1.64
CA ALA A 108 -1.83 2.74 -2.00
C ALA A 108 -2.63 3.15 -0.74
N THR A 109 -3.93 3.36 -0.90
CA THR A 109 -4.83 3.59 0.25
C THR A 109 -5.02 2.27 1.00
N LYS A 110 -4.45 2.16 2.21
CA LYS A 110 -4.70 1.01 3.09
C LYS A 110 -6.02 1.19 3.82
N ILE A 111 -6.87 0.16 3.80
CA ILE A 111 -8.15 0.17 4.52
C ILE A 111 -7.97 -0.53 5.86
N PHE A 112 -8.48 0.07 6.92
CA PHE A 112 -8.57 -0.52 8.25
C PHE A 112 -10.04 -0.64 8.64
N TYR A 113 -10.42 -1.82 9.14
CA TYR A 113 -11.77 -2.11 9.58
C TYR A 113 -11.83 -2.10 11.10
N LEU A 114 -12.61 -1.18 11.67
CA LEU A 114 -12.83 -1.14 13.12
C LEU A 114 -14.05 -1.98 13.49
N THR A 115 -13.89 -2.81 14.53
CA THR A 115 -14.98 -3.59 15.12
C THR A 115 -15.71 -2.74 16.16
N PRO A 116 -17.03 -2.49 16.04
CA PRO A 116 -17.82 -1.87 17.08
C PRO A 116 -17.82 -2.68 18.39
N ILE A 117 -17.77 -2.00 19.53
CA ILE A 117 -17.90 -2.63 20.85
C ILE A 117 -19.39 -2.95 21.08
N GLU A 118 -19.74 -4.24 21.14
CA GLU A 118 -21.13 -4.74 21.22
C GLU A 118 -21.94 -4.21 22.42
N ASN A 119 -21.26 -3.78 23.50
CA ASN A 119 -21.87 -3.29 24.73
C ASN A 119 -21.86 -1.76 24.89
N SER A 120 -21.51 -1.00 23.85
CA SER A 120 -21.77 0.44 23.88
C SER A 120 -23.27 0.65 23.72
N THR A 121 -23.92 1.11 24.78
CA THR A 121 -25.32 1.58 24.81
C THR A 121 -25.59 2.76 23.84
N GLU A 122 -24.60 3.14 23.04
CA GLU A 122 -24.60 4.19 22.01
C GLU A 122 -25.05 3.72 20.63
N ARG A 123 -25.35 2.43 20.41
CA ARG A 123 -25.92 1.95 19.14
C ARG A 123 -27.26 2.62 18.75
N ALA A 124 -27.83 3.48 19.60
CA ALA A 124 -29.13 4.10 19.42
C ALA A 124 -29.16 5.64 19.41
N ARG A 125 -28.08 6.41 19.68
CA ARG A 125 -28.25 7.85 20.00
C ARG A 125 -27.15 8.85 19.62
N GLU A 126 -26.25 8.59 18.69
CA GLU A 126 -25.64 9.72 17.99
C GLU A 126 -26.49 10.05 16.76
N PRO A 127 -27.20 11.19 16.73
CA PRO A 127 -27.63 11.73 15.46
C PRO A 127 -26.34 11.98 14.68
N VAL A 128 -26.15 11.24 13.59
CA VAL A 128 -25.21 11.63 12.55
C VAL A 128 -25.60 13.06 12.23
N ILE A 129 -24.78 14.03 12.66
CA ILE A 129 -25.03 15.42 12.30
C ILE A 129 -24.81 15.43 10.79
N GLU A 130 -25.92 15.40 10.06
CA GLU A 130 -26.03 15.50 8.62
C GLU A 130 -25.66 16.93 8.20
N GLN A 131 -24.44 17.36 8.54
CA GLN A 131 -23.92 18.64 8.10
C GLN A 131 -23.48 18.50 6.66
N ASN A 132 -24.43 18.49 5.71
CA ASN A 132 -24.19 18.73 4.27
C ASN A 132 -22.83 18.20 3.78
N ILE A 133 -22.46 16.98 4.18
CA ILE A 133 -21.37 16.28 3.56
C ILE A 133 -22.01 15.92 2.23
N PRO A 134 -21.53 16.45 1.09
CA PRO A 134 -22.04 15.98 -0.19
C PRO A 134 -22.01 14.47 -0.10
N VAL A 135 -23.19 13.86 -0.24
CA VAL A 135 -23.32 12.41 -0.34
C VAL A 135 -22.53 12.09 -1.59
N LEU A 136 -21.23 11.84 -1.41
CA LEU A 136 -20.48 11.09 -2.36
C LEU A 136 -21.25 9.78 -2.38
N GLU A 137 -21.86 9.49 -3.53
CA GLU A 137 -22.30 8.15 -3.88
C GLU A 137 -21.03 7.28 -3.86
N ASP A 138 -20.51 7.01 -2.67
CA ASP A 138 -19.19 6.44 -2.47
C ASP A 138 -19.36 4.94 -2.63
N ASP A 139 -19.24 4.48 -3.86
CA ASP A 139 -18.98 3.08 -4.11
C ASP A 139 -17.85 2.62 -3.20
N ILE A 140 -18.03 1.47 -2.57
CA ILE A 140 -16.97 0.92 -1.72
C ILE A 140 -15.90 0.37 -2.64
N ARG A 141 -14.69 0.93 -2.53
CA ARG A 141 -13.54 0.56 -3.36
C ARG A 141 -12.50 -0.18 -2.54
N ALA A 142 -12.06 -1.32 -3.03
CA ALA A 142 -11.00 -2.15 -2.46
C ALA A 142 -10.03 -2.60 -3.56
N THR A 143 -8.83 -3.03 -3.18
CA THR A 143 -7.81 -3.47 -4.14
C THR A 143 -7.08 -4.69 -3.58
N LEU A 144 -7.10 -5.77 -4.36
CA LEU A 144 -6.35 -6.99 -4.04
C LEU A 144 -5.10 -7.07 -4.91
N HIS A 145 -3.98 -7.43 -4.30
CA HIS A 145 -2.71 -7.61 -5.00
C HIS A 145 -2.42 -9.09 -5.26
N PHE A 146 -1.68 -9.37 -6.33
CA PHE A 146 -1.36 -10.72 -6.77
C PHE A 146 0.15 -10.93 -6.97
N PRO A 147 0.64 -12.17 -6.77
CA PRO A 147 2.01 -12.53 -7.13
C PRO A 147 2.26 -12.37 -8.63
N GLN A 148 3.54 -12.36 -9.02
CA GLN A 148 3.91 -12.32 -10.42
C GLN A 148 3.46 -13.62 -11.12
N SER A 149 2.88 -13.49 -12.31
CA SER A 149 2.45 -14.63 -13.14
C SER A 149 1.40 -15.56 -12.52
N GLU A 150 0.82 -15.21 -11.37
CA GLU A 150 -0.14 -16.03 -10.64
C GLU A 150 -1.48 -15.31 -10.47
N SER A 151 -2.54 -16.10 -10.33
CA SER A 151 -3.91 -15.67 -10.03
C SER A 151 -4.37 -16.05 -8.62
N ASP A 152 -3.53 -16.71 -7.83
CA ASP A 152 -3.89 -17.15 -6.49
C ASP A 152 -4.08 -15.95 -5.56
N ILE A 153 -5.19 -15.96 -4.82
CA ILE A 153 -5.48 -14.93 -3.81
C ILE A 153 -4.49 -15.09 -2.67
N LEU A 154 -3.74 -14.02 -2.38
CA LEU A 154 -2.81 -13.97 -1.27
C LEU A 154 -3.54 -14.22 0.07
N PRO A 155 -2.96 -14.99 1.02
CA PRO A 155 -3.56 -15.21 2.33
C PRO A 155 -3.94 -13.91 3.04
N GLU A 156 -3.13 -12.86 2.90
CA GLU A 156 -3.37 -11.55 3.50
C GLU A 156 -4.62 -10.86 2.94
N SER A 157 -4.98 -11.13 1.69
CA SER A 157 -6.18 -10.59 1.04
C SER A 157 -7.46 -11.34 1.45
N GLY A 158 -7.33 -12.55 2.00
CA GLY A 158 -8.46 -13.35 2.45
C GLY A 158 -9.28 -12.68 3.56
N TYR A 159 -8.63 -11.94 4.46
CA TYR A 159 -9.31 -11.21 5.53
C TYR A 159 -10.19 -10.06 5.00
N GLU A 160 -9.66 -9.29 4.04
CA GLU A 160 -10.40 -8.18 3.42
C GLU A 160 -11.61 -8.71 2.63
N LEU A 161 -11.40 -9.78 1.85
CA LEU A 161 -12.50 -10.42 1.11
C LEU A 161 -13.59 -10.99 2.00
N GLU A 162 -13.24 -11.55 3.17
CA GLU A 162 -14.23 -12.04 4.13
C GLU A 162 -15.14 -10.91 4.62
N ILE A 163 -14.55 -9.75 4.91
CA ILE A 163 -15.29 -8.56 5.36
C ILE A 163 -16.22 -8.07 4.24
N LEU A 164 -15.71 -7.95 3.02
CA LEU A 164 -16.50 -7.53 1.85
C LEU A 164 -17.66 -8.52 1.58
N ALA A 165 -17.40 -9.82 1.64
CA ALA A 165 -18.42 -10.86 1.48
C ALA A 165 -19.51 -10.75 2.56
N GLY A 166 -19.11 -10.56 3.83
CA GLY A 166 -20.06 -10.36 4.92
C GLY A 166 -20.95 -9.14 4.70
N TYR A 167 -20.40 -8.03 4.19
CA TYR A 167 -21.20 -6.86 3.81
C TYR A 167 -22.19 -7.19 2.70
N LEU A 168 -21.75 -7.88 1.65
CA LEU A 168 -22.57 -8.21 0.48
C LEU A 168 -23.71 -9.19 0.80
N VAL A 169 -23.52 -10.07 1.79
CA VAL A 169 -24.58 -10.93 2.33
C VAL A 169 -25.67 -10.11 3.02
N ARG A 170 -25.29 -9.10 3.81
CA ARG A 170 -26.26 -8.22 4.51
C ARG A 170 -26.96 -7.23 3.57
N ASN A 171 -26.33 -6.89 2.46
CA ASN A 171 -26.83 -5.89 1.50
C ASN A 171 -27.11 -6.55 0.16
N ALA A 172 -28.20 -7.31 0.07
CA ALA A 172 -28.55 -8.10 -1.12
C ALA A 172 -28.77 -7.26 -2.40
N GLY A 173 -29.10 -5.96 -2.26
CA GLY A 173 -29.28 -5.04 -3.39
C GLY A 173 -27.98 -4.63 -4.09
N SER A 174 -26.85 -4.72 -3.40
CA SER A 174 -25.59 -4.17 -3.90
C SER A 174 -24.96 -5.04 -4.98
N ARG A 175 -24.32 -4.40 -5.96
CA ARG A 175 -23.63 -5.04 -7.09
C ARG A 175 -22.13 -4.87 -6.98
N ILE A 176 -21.39 -5.78 -7.60
CA ILE A 176 -19.93 -5.85 -7.53
C ILE A 176 -19.38 -5.75 -8.95
N GLU A 177 -18.41 -4.86 -9.14
CA GLU A 177 -17.63 -4.74 -10.36
C GLU A 177 -16.15 -5.06 -10.03
N LEU A 178 -15.57 -5.96 -10.81
CA LEU A 178 -14.20 -6.44 -10.67
C LEU A 178 -13.39 -6.05 -11.91
N MET A 179 -12.23 -5.43 -11.71
CA MET A 179 -11.34 -5.02 -12.80
C MET A 179 -9.95 -5.60 -12.56
N GLY A 180 -9.53 -6.53 -13.42
CA GLY A 180 -8.26 -7.24 -13.31
C GLY A 180 -7.15 -6.59 -14.12
N HIS A 181 -5.96 -6.54 -13.54
CA HIS A 181 -4.78 -5.90 -14.13
C HIS A 181 -3.51 -6.75 -13.92
N THR A 182 -2.53 -6.57 -14.81
CA THR A 182 -1.18 -7.13 -14.72
C THR A 182 -0.13 -6.02 -14.76
N ASP A 183 1.13 -6.38 -14.49
CA ASP A 183 2.26 -5.57 -14.95
C ASP A 183 2.49 -5.78 -16.46
N ASP A 184 3.49 -5.10 -17.03
CA ASP A 184 3.81 -5.13 -18.46
C ASP A 184 4.79 -6.24 -18.87
N VAL A 185 5.15 -7.14 -17.95
CA VAL A 185 6.16 -8.15 -18.24
C VAL A 185 5.52 -9.33 -18.98
N GLY A 186 6.12 -9.71 -20.10
CA GLY A 186 5.71 -10.89 -20.87
C GLY A 186 4.81 -10.58 -22.05
N ASP A 187 4.05 -11.58 -22.47
CA ASP A 187 3.19 -11.50 -23.66
C ASP A 187 1.86 -10.77 -23.34
N PRO A 188 1.46 -9.73 -24.09
CA PRO A 188 0.24 -8.97 -23.82
C PRO A 188 -1.04 -9.80 -23.82
N PHE A 189 -1.13 -10.82 -24.69
CA PHE A 189 -2.31 -11.68 -24.74
C PHE A 189 -2.37 -12.59 -23.51
N LYS A 190 -1.24 -13.14 -23.07
CA LYS A 190 -1.15 -13.89 -21.79
C LYS A 190 -1.49 -13.00 -20.60
N ASN A 191 -1.06 -11.74 -20.60
CA ASN A 191 -1.38 -10.78 -19.55
C ASN A 191 -2.88 -10.48 -19.50
N LEU A 192 -3.53 -10.34 -20.66
CA LEU A 192 -4.98 -10.19 -20.73
C LEU A 192 -5.69 -11.42 -20.12
N LEU A 193 -5.30 -12.63 -20.50
CA LEU A 193 -5.86 -13.87 -19.92
C LEU A 193 -5.64 -13.94 -18.40
N LEU A 194 -4.42 -13.71 -17.93
CA LEU A 194 -4.09 -13.71 -16.49
C LEU A 194 -4.93 -12.70 -15.70
N SER A 195 -5.21 -11.52 -16.29
CA SER A 195 -6.07 -10.54 -15.65
C SER A 195 -7.53 -10.99 -15.52
N PHE A 196 -8.03 -11.79 -16.48
CA PHE A 196 -9.34 -12.45 -16.37
C PHE A 196 -9.32 -13.55 -15.32
N ASP A 197 -8.27 -14.37 -15.27
CA ASP A 197 -8.14 -15.45 -14.29
C ASP A 197 -8.16 -14.91 -12.86
N ARG A 198 -7.44 -13.80 -12.60
CA ARG A 198 -7.49 -13.10 -11.30
C ARG A 198 -8.89 -12.62 -10.92
N VAL A 199 -9.62 -12.07 -11.88
CA VAL A 199 -11.02 -11.65 -11.67
C VAL A 199 -11.91 -12.85 -11.37
N ASP A 200 -11.71 -13.96 -12.08
CA ASP A 200 -12.47 -15.18 -11.86
C ASP A 200 -12.17 -15.83 -10.50
N GLU A 201 -10.93 -15.79 -10.01
CA GLU A 201 -10.58 -16.25 -8.67
C GLU A 201 -11.30 -15.44 -7.58
N VAL A 202 -11.31 -14.11 -7.69
CA VAL A 202 -12.09 -13.25 -6.78
C VAL A 202 -13.60 -13.57 -6.89
N ARG A 203 -14.10 -13.76 -8.11
CA ARG A 203 -15.51 -14.13 -8.34
C ARG A 203 -15.86 -15.47 -7.69
N LYS A 204 -15.06 -16.52 -7.90
CA LYS A 204 -15.22 -17.84 -7.30
C LYS A 204 -15.24 -17.75 -5.78
N TYR A 205 -14.33 -16.98 -5.19
CA TYR A 205 -14.31 -16.73 -3.76
C TYR A 205 -15.65 -16.12 -3.30
N LEU A 206 -16.12 -15.04 -3.93
CA LEU A 206 -17.38 -14.38 -3.54
C LEU A 206 -18.59 -15.31 -3.71
N VAL A 207 -18.64 -16.10 -4.78
CA VAL A 207 -19.70 -17.11 -4.97
C VAL A 207 -19.66 -18.19 -3.89
N SER A 208 -18.47 -18.64 -3.47
CA SER A 208 -18.31 -19.57 -2.34
C SER A 208 -18.84 -19.00 -1.02
N LYS A 209 -18.93 -17.68 -0.92
CA LYS A 209 -19.53 -16.94 0.20
C LYS A 209 -21.02 -16.63 -0.01
N HIS A 210 -21.68 -17.34 -0.91
CA HIS A 210 -23.12 -17.25 -1.20
C HIS A 210 -23.55 -15.92 -1.85
N ILE A 211 -22.64 -15.22 -2.53
CA ILE A 211 -22.99 -14.07 -3.36
C ILE A 211 -23.45 -14.53 -4.74
N GLU A 212 -24.65 -14.10 -5.15
CA GLU A 212 -25.21 -14.48 -6.45
C GLU A 212 -24.32 -13.99 -7.61
N THR A 213 -24.12 -14.87 -8.60
CA THR A 213 -23.31 -14.56 -9.79
C THR A 213 -23.86 -13.39 -10.60
N THR A 214 -25.17 -13.17 -10.59
CA THR A 214 -25.88 -12.05 -11.24
C THR A 214 -25.48 -10.69 -10.67
N ARG A 215 -24.97 -10.66 -9.43
CA ARG A 215 -24.51 -9.45 -8.75
C ARG A 215 -23.05 -9.12 -9.06
N ILE A 216 -22.30 -10.03 -9.68
CA ILE A 216 -20.85 -9.89 -9.91
C ILE A 216 -20.59 -9.70 -11.40
N ARG A 217 -20.01 -8.56 -11.77
CA ARG A 217 -19.48 -8.29 -13.10
C ARG A 217 -17.97 -8.17 -13.04
N GLY A 218 -17.28 -8.72 -14.03
CA GLY A 218 -15.83 -8.75 -14.04
C GLY A 218 -15.25 -8.56 -15.43
N LYS A 219 -14.12 -7.86 -15.53
CA LYS A 219 -13.36 -7.70 -16.77
C LYS A 219 -11.86 -7.67 -16.51
N GLY A 220 -11.10 -8.37 -17.35
CA GLY A 220 -9.65 -8.28 -17.43
C GLY A 220 -9.20 -7.18 -18.40
N PHE A 221 -8.17 -6.44 -18.02
CA PHE A 221 -7.57 -5.36 -18.81
C PHE A 221 -6.09 -5.60 -19.15
N GLY A 222 -5.51 -6.73 -18.71
CA GLY A 222 -4.07 -6.99 -18.86
C GLY A 222 -3.22 -5.84 -18.32
N SER A 223 -2.22 -5.43 -19.10
CA SER A 223 -1.30 -4.35 -18.75
C SER A 223 -1.75 -2.95 -19.19
N ASP A 224 -2.94 -2.82 -19.79
CA ASP A 224 -3.33 -1.60 -20.52
C ASP A 224 -3.69 -0.42 -19.62
N LEU A 225 -4.03 -0.68 -18.34
CA LEU A 225 -4.44 0.32 -17.36
C LEU A 225 -3.54 0.28 -16.10
N PRO A 226 -2.27 0.69 -16.21
CA PRO A 226 -1.34 0.72 -15.08
C PRO A 226 -1.71 1.85 -14.11
N VAL A 227 -1.64 1.55 -12.79
CA VAL A 227 -1.79 2.55 -11.72
C VAL A 227 -0.45 3.19 -11.34
N ALA A 228 0.66 2.53 -11.71
CA ALA A 228 2.02 3.03 -11.54
C ALA A 228 2.89 2.68 -12.76
N PRO A 229 3.99 3.41 -13.03
CA PRO A 229 4.91 3.07 -14.11
C PRO A 229 5.54 1.68 -13.93
N ASN A 230 5.69 0.87 -14.97
CA ASN A 230 6.32 -0.46 -14.84
C ASN A 230 7.88 -0.46 -14.84
N ASP A 231 8.47 0.64 -14.37
CA ASP A 231 9.91 0.91 -14.40
C ASP A 231 10.72 0.18 -13.32
N CYS A 232 10.06 -0.32 -12.28
CA CYS A 232 10.68 -1.06 -11.19
C CYS A 232 9.73 -2.11 -10.59
N GLU A 233 10.30 -3.13 -9.94
CA GLU A 233 9.50 -4.21 -9.34
C GLU A 233 8.48 -3.70 -8.34
N ALA A 234 8.83 -2.69 -7.52
CA ALA A 234 7.91 -2.10 -6.56
C ALA A 234 6.64 -1.55 -7.22
N ASN A 235 6.77 -0.84 -8.35
CA ASN A 235 5.63 -0.32 -9.09
C ASN A 235 4.86 -1.42 -9.84
N ARG A 236 5.56 -2.42 -10.39
CA ARG A 236 4.89 -3.57 -11.03
C ARG A 236 3.98 -4.32 -10.07
N ARG A 237 4.37 -4.45 -8.79
CA ARG A 237 3.51 -5.04 -7.74
C ARG A 237 2.15 -4.33 -7.64
N LEU A 238 2.13 -3.01 -7.82
CA LEU A 238 0.90 -2.21 -7.76
C LEU A 238 0.00 -2.48 -8.96
N ASN A 239 0.59 -2.77 -10.12
CA ASN A 239 -0.17 -3.06 -11.34
C ASN A 239 -0.76 -4.48 -11.33
N ARG A 240 -0.14 -5.43 -10.62
CA ARG A 240 -0.70 -6.78 -10.40
C ARG A 240 -1.82 -6.74 -9.36
N ARG A 241 -3.03 -6.38 -9.80
CA ARG A 241 -4.16 -6.15 -8.90
C ARG A 241 -5.51 -6.55 -9.49
N VAL A 242 -6.49 -6.71 -8.61
CA VAL A 242 -7.93 -6.62 -8.93
C VAL A 242 -8.51 -5.46 -8.13
N GLU A 243 -9.12 -4.50 -8.84
CA GLU A 243 -9.93 -3.46 -8.22
C GLU A 243 -11.35 -3.98 -8.02
N ILE A 244 -11.89 -3.77 -6.82
CA ILE A 244 -13.27 -4.10 -6.47
C ILE A 244 -14.03 -2.79 -6.27
N ARG A 245 -15.19 -2.66 -6.93
CA ARG A 245 -16.16 -1.60 -6.69
C ARG A 245 -17.49 -2.23 -6.28
N ILE A 246 -18.00 -1.87 -5.10
CA ILE A 246 -19.35 -2.26 -4.66
C ILE A 246 -20.26 -1.05 -4.83
N VAL A 247 -21.30 -1.22 -5.64
CA VAL A 247 -22.35 -0.23 -5.91
C VAL A 247 -23.56 -0.60 -5.04
N PRO A 248 -23.93 0.21 -4.04
CA PRO A 248 -24.99 -0.09 -3.09
C PRO A 248 -26.36 -0.43 -3.70
#